data_AF-A0A9P7JEW0-F1
#
_entry.id   AF-A0A9P7JEW0-F1
#
_cell.length_a   1.000
_cell.length_b   1.000
_cell.length_c   1.000
_cell.angle_alpha   90.00
_cell.angle_beta   90.00
_cell.angle_gamma   90.00
#
_symmetry.space_group_name_H-M   'P 1'
#
loop_
_entity.id
_entity.type
_entity.pdbx_description
1 polymer ?
#
loop_
_entity_poly.entity_id
_entity_poly.type
_entity_poly.pdbx_seq_one_letter_code
_entity_poly.pdbx_strand_id
1 'polypeptide(L)' 'MKTLPWLTEPFKHFAQTLGFAVHDAAGEAEAELAALSHSGVIDVVITKDSDALVFGASHVFRR' A
#
# COMPACT_ATOMS: atom_id res chain seq x y z
N MET A 1 2.82 -6.68 8.52
CA MET A 1 3.03 -7.95 7.78
C MET A 1 4.51 -8.33 7.87
N LYS A 2 4.89 -9.54 8.33
CA LYS A 2 6.31 -9.97 8.28
C LYS A 2 6.66 -10.22 6.81
N THR A 3 7.65 -9.49 6.28
CA THR A 3 8.12 -9.66 4.91
C THR A 3 8.78 -11.03 4.76
N LEU A 4 8.45 -11.73 3.67
CA LEU A 4 9.17 -12.92 3.22
C LEU A 4 10.18 -12.42 2.18
N PRO A 5 11.48 -12.24 2.53
CA PRO A 5 12.42 -11.52 1.67
C PRO A 5 12.59 -12.20 0.31
N TRP A 6 12.59 -13.52 0.29
CA TRP A 6 12.70 -14.34 -0.93
C TRP A 6 11.51 -14.23 -1.87
N LEU A 7 10.34 -13.77 -1.38
CA LEU A 7 9.12 -13.63 -2.19
C LEU A 7 8.92 -12.20 -2.71
N THR A 8 9.61 -11.21 -2.13
CA THR A 8 9.36 -9.80 -2.41
C THR A 8 9.63 -9.46 -3.88
N GLU A 9 10.85 -9.69 -4.37
CA GLU A 9 11.22 -9.36 -5.76
C GLU A 9 10.44 -10.15 -6.82
N PRO A 10 10.26 -11.48 -6.72
CA PRO A 10 9.42 -12.22 -7.66
C PRO A 10 7.99 -11.69 -7.74
N PHE A 11 7.41 -11.27 -6.60
CA PHE A 11 6.04 -10.78 -6.55
C PHE A 11 5.91 -9.37 -7.13
N LYS A 12 6.90 -8.49 -6.90
CA LYS A 12 6.97 -7.18 -7.56
C LYS A 12 7.00 -7.34 -9.08
N HIS A 13 7.86 -8.23 -9.58
CA HIS A 13 7.97 -8.50 -11.01
C HIS A 13 6.66 -9.07 -11.59
N PHE A 14 6.00 -9.97 -10.87
CA PHE A 14 4.69 -10.49 -11.24
C PHE A 14 3.63 -9.37 -11.35
N ALA A 15 3.54 -8.49 -10.35
CA ALA A 15 2.59 -7.37 -10.36
C ALA A 15 2.85 -6.40 -11.53
N GLN A 16 4.12 -6.05 -11.76
CA GLN A 16 4.53 -5.20 -12.89
C GLN A 16 4.23 -5.83 -14.25
N THR A 17 4.41 -7.15 -14.38
CA THR A 17 4.09 -7.90 -15.63
C THR A 17 2.59 -7.84 -15.94
N LEU A 18 1.73 -7.76 -14.92
CA LEU A 18 0.29 -7.58 -15.07
C LEU A 18 -0.12 -6.11 -15.32
N GLY A 19 0.83 -5.18 -15.35
CA GLY A 19 0.59 -3.75 -15.56
C GLY A 19 0.22 -2.98 -14.28
N PHE A 20 0.40 -3.57 -13.09
CA PHE A 20 0.19 -2.86 -11.84
C PHE A 20 1.42 -2.05 -11.44
N ALA A 21 1.19 -0.88 -10.84
CA ALA A 21 2.24 -0.11 -10.20
C ALA A 21 2.68 -0.79 -8.89
N VAL A 22 3.98 -0.76 -8.64
CA VAL A 22 4.60 -1.24 -7.40
C VAL A 22 5.35 -0.07 -6.79
N HIS A 23 5.14 0.15 -5.49
CA HIS A 23 5.75 1.23 -4.74
C HIS A 23 6.36 0.70 -3.45
N ASP A 24 7.64 0.98 -3.23
CA ASP A 24 8.33 0.67 -1.99
C ASP A 24 8.27 1.90 -1.07
N ALA A 25 7.49 1.80 0.01
CA ALA A 25 7.42 2.87 1.00
C ALA A 25 8.78 3.06 1.69
N ALA A 26 9.17 4.31 1.92
CA ALA A 26 10.38 4.66 2.68
C ALA A 26 10.29 4.25 4.16
N GLY A 27 9.06 4.11 4.68
CA GLY A 27 8.76 3.68 6.04
C GLY A 27 7.60 2.70 6.11
N GLU A 28 6.58 3.02 6.90
CA GLU A 28 5.39 2.18 7.00
C GLU A 28 4.48 2.36 5.77
N ALA A 29 4.11 1.24 5.15
CA ALA A 29 3.27 1.24 3.95
C ALA A 29 1.92 1.94 4.19
N GLU A 30 1.32 1.80 5.37
CA GLU A 30 0.02 2.41 5.67
C GLU A 30 0.09 3.94 5.79
N ALA A 31 1.19 4.46 6.35
CA ALA A 31 1.42 5.90 6.44
C ALA A 31 1.59 6.52 5.04
N GLU A 32 2.32 5.84 4.15
CA GLU A 32 2.46 6.30 2.77
C GLU A 32 1.16 6.17 1.97
N LEU A 33 0.41 5.08 2.13
CA LEU A 33 -0.90 4.93 1.48
C LEU A 33 -1.88 6.02 1.93
N ALA A 34 -1.85 6.39 3.21
CA ALA A 34 -2.65 7.52 3.71
C ALA A 34 -2.22 8.86 3.08
N ALA A 35 -0.92 9.11 2.94
CA ALA A 35 -0.42 10.31 2.26
C ALA A 35 -0.80 10.36 0.77
N LEU A 36 -0.75 9.23 0.07
CA LEU A 36 -1.20 9.11 -1.32
C LEU A 36 -2.71 9.32 -1.46
N SER A 37 -3.50 8.79 -0.51
CA SER A 37 -4.94 9.03 -0.46
C SER A 37 -5.26 10.50 -0.20
N HIS A 38 -4.55 11.13 0.74
CA HIS A 38 -4.75 12.54 1.07
C HIS A 38 -4.36 13.49 -0.08
N SER A 39 -3.31 13.15 -0.83
CA SER A 39 -2.87 13.94 -2.00
C SER A 39 -3.69 13.68 -3.27
N GLY A 40 -4.65 12.75 -3.23
CA GLY A 40 -5.52 12.42 -4.37
C GLY A 40 -4.84 11.58 -5.45
N VAL A 41 -3.70 10.95 -5.15
CA VAL A 41 -3.03 10.01 -6.07
C VAL A 41 -3.79 8.69 -6.15
N ILE A 42 -4.43 8.29 -5.05
CA ILE A 42 -5.29 7.11 -4.97
C ILE A 42 -6.62 7.46 -4.29
N ASP A 43 -7.71 6.84 -4.74
CA ASP A 43 -9.04 7.14 -4.19
C ASP A 43 -9.33 6.38 -2.88
N VAL A 44 -8.83 5.14 -2.78
CA VAL A 44 -9.14 4.21 -1.70
C VAL A 44 -7.90 3.44 -1.27
N VAL A 45 -7.72 3.28 0.04
CA VAL A 45 -6.72 2.40 0.64
C VAL A 45 -7.37 1.06 0.99
N ILE A 46 -6.80 -0.04 0.52
CA ILE A 46 -7.20 -1.39 0.93
C ILE A 46 -6.15 -1.93 1.89
N THR A 47 -6.50 -2.09 3.16
CA THR A 47 -5.60 -2.67 4.17
C THR A 47 -6.38 -3.56 5.14
N LYS A 48 -5.65 -4.45 5.81
CA LYS A 48 -6.18 -5.27 6.90
C LYS A 48 -6.32 -4.46 8.18
N ASP A 49 -5.46 -3.48 8.41
CA ASP A 49 -5.41 -2.73 9.67
C ASP A 49 -6.12 -1.38 9.51
N SER A 50 -6.53 -0.76 10.62
CA SER A 50 -7.25 0.52 10.58
C SER A 50 -6.32 1.73 10.73
N ASP A 51 -5.00 1.50 10.81
CA ASP A 51 -4.04 2.53 11.18
C ASP A 51 -3.85 3.55 10.05
N ALA A 52 -4.11 3.15 8.80
CA ALA A 52 -4.22 4.07 7.66
C ALA A 52 -5.21 5.25 7.91
N LEU A 53 -6.29 5.05 8.69
CA LEU A 53 -7.20 6.15 9.04
C LEU A 53 -6.53 7.16 10.00
N VAL A 54 -5.72 6.68 10.94
CA VAL A 54 -4.98 7.52 11.88
C VAL A 54 -3.92 8.35 11.15
N PHE A 55 -3.31 7.76 10.11
CA PHE A 55 -2.37 8.46 9.23
C PHE A 55 -3.03 9.44 8.24
N GLY A 56 -4.38 9.49 8.18
CA GLY A 56 -5.11 10.48 7.38
C GLY A 56 -5.68 9.98 6.05
N ALA A 57 -5.82 8.67 5.85
CA ALA A 57 -6.52 8.12 4.68
C ALA A 57 -8.01 8.51 4.70
N SER A 58 -8.52 8.94 3.55
CA SER A 58 -9.90 9.44 3.43
C SER A 58 -10.93 8.31 3.30
N HIS A 59 -10.58 7.25 2.57
CA HIS A 59 -11.44 6.09 2.33
C HIS A 59 -10.64 4.81 2.50
N VAL A 60 -11.03 3.97 3.45
CA VAL A 60 -10.34 2.70 3.74
C VAL A 60 -11.33 1.55 3.59
N PHE A 61 -10.98 0.58 2.74
CA PHE A 61 -11.67 -0.69 2.65
C PHE A 61 -10.88 -1.76 3.40
N ARG A 62 -11.59 -2.48 4.28
CA ARG A 62 -11.06 -3.55 5.10
C ARG A 62 -11.90 -4.80 4.92
N ARG A 63 -11.25 -5.96 4.93
CA ARG A 63 -11.90 -7.28 4.93
C ARG A 63 -11.74 -7.97 6.28
#